data_AF-A0A1V6JXE9-F1
#
_entry.id   AF-A0A1V6JXE9-F1
#
_cell.length_a   1.000
_cell.length_b   1.000
_cell.length_c   1.000
_cell.angle_alpha   90.00
_cell.angle_beta   90.00
_cell.angle_gamma   90.00
#
_symmetry.space_group_name_H-M   'P 1'
#
loop_
_entity.id
_entity.type
_entity.pdbx_description
1 polymer ?
#
loop_
_entity_poly.entity_id
_entity_poly.type
_entity_poly.pdbx_seq_one_letter_code
_entity_poly.pdbx_strand_id
1 'polypeptide(L)'
;MNDVLIGAFFLALLDTRDDPADRGAPRSILTSADLRRRYTGCHGEGLPVNLSVAYDVTLTVEEGAGLEDIIGQVTAITARKKAGNPGLAAILFYDGIMAGGMPAVRAFFDEMAGRYTSSGNKNPVFSNLGVFDPGDYLPVPGKDGRALDLLDIQYLPCVCWPYGFLMAASTFCGRLTVTTAYEEGPYSTATVERFLGCVDGYLP
;
A
#
# COMPACT_ATOMS: atom_id res chain seq x y z
N MET A 1 -7.50 -0.10 12.68
CA MET A 1 -7.71 0.56 11.38
C MET A 1 -6.81 0.01 10.27
N ASN A 2 -5.48 0.14 10.32
CA ASN A 2 -4.61 -0.36 9.24
C ASN A 2 -4.82 -1.85 8.91
N ASP A 3 -4.82 -2.71 9.92
CA ASP A 3 -4.98 -4.16 9.72
C ASP A 3 -6.39 -4.53 9.24
N VAL A 4 -7.40 -3.75 9.64
CA VAL A 4 -8.79 -3.87 9.15
C VAL A 4 -8.84 -3.57 7.65
N LEU A 5 -8.21 -2.47 7.21
CA LEU A 5 -8.15 -2.10 5.80
C LEU A 5 -7.37 -3.12 4.96
N ILE A 6 -6.28 -3.68 5.50
CA ILE A 6 -5.54 -4.79 4.86
C ILE A 6 -6.45 -6.01 4.68
N GLY A 7 -7.21 -6.39 5.72
CA GLY A 7 -8.14 -7.51 5.67
C GLY A 7 -9.26 -7.28 4.65
N ALA A 8 -9.92 -6.12 4.69
CA ALA A 8 -10.98 -5.75 3.75
C ALA A 8 -10.48 -5.72 2.30
N PHE A 9 -9.30 -5.13 2.05
CA PHE A 9 -8.64 -5.14 0.74
C PHE A 9 -8.37 -6.56 0.25
N PHE A 10 -7.87 -7.43 1.11
CA PHE A 10 -7.55 -8.81 0.76
C PHE A 10 -8.82 -9.61 0.40
N LEU A 11 -9.86 -9.53 1.22
CA LEU A 11 -11.13 -10.22 0.96
C LEU A 11 -11.81 -9.69 -0.31
N ALA A 12 -11.85 -8.37 -0.50
CA ALA A 12 -12.40 -7.78 -1.71
C ALA A 12 -11.65 -8.21 -2.98
N LEU A 13 -10.33 -8.43 -2.91
CA LEU A 13 -9.56 -8.96 -4.03
C LEU A 13 -9.99 -10.39 -4.38
N LEU A 14 -10.16 -11.25 -3.38
CA LEU A 14 -10.62 -12.63 -3.58
C LEU A 14 -12.03 -12.66 -4.19
N ASP A 15 -12.96 -11.88 -3.65
CA ASP A 15 -14.33 -11.80 -4.14
C ASP A 15 -14.43 -11.25 -5.56
N THR A 16 -13.61 -10.26 -5.87
CA THR A 16 -13.61 -9.63 -7.20
C THR A 16 -13.00 -10.55 -8.25
N ARG A 17 -11.92 -11.26 -7.90
CA ARG A 17 -11.27 -12.25 -8.77
C ARG A 17 -12.17 -13.46 -9.01
N ASP A 18 -12.86 -13.91 -7.96
CA ASP A 18 -13.75 -15.08 -7.98
C ASP A 18 -13.10 -16.31 -8.64
N ASP A 19 -11.79 -16.51 -8.38
CA ASP A 19 -11.02 -17.61 -8.93
C ASP A 19 -11.03 -18.78 -7.93
N PRO A 20 -11.58 -19.96 -8.28
CA PRO A 20 -11.57 -21.13 -7.41
C PRO A 20 -10.17 -21.56 -6.96
N ALA A 21 -9.12 -21.25 -7.74
CA ALA A 21 -7.74 -21.57 -7.36
C ALA A 21 -7.23 -20.74 -6.18
N ASP A 22 -7.90 -19.64 -5.83
CA ASP A 22 -7.53 -18.78 -4.71
C ASP A 22 -8.04 -19.33 -3.36
N ARG A 23 -9.05 -20.21 -3.38
CA ARG A 23 -9.69 -20.76 -2.18
C ARG A 23 -8.75 -21.72 -1.45
N GLY A 24 -8.49 -21.47 -0.17
CA GLY A 24 -7.58 -22.30 0.64
C GLY A 24 -6.13 -22.28 0.13
N ALA A 25 -5.78 -21.36 -0.77
CA ALA A 25 -4.43 -21.22 -1.30
C ALA A 25 -3.75 -19.95 -0.76
N PRO A 26 -2.42 -19.98 -0.54
CA PRO A 26 -1.71 -18.79 -0.12
C PRO A 26 -1.75 -17.72 -1.22
N ARG A 27 -2.23 -16.53 -0.86
CA ARG A 27 -2.23 -15.34 -1.71
C ARG A 27 -1.59 -14.18 -0.98
N SER A 28 -0.89 -13.34 -1.74
CA SER A 28 -0.10 -12.24 -1.19
C SER A 28 -0.51 -10.92 -1.78
N ILE A 29 -0.54 -9.91 -0.91
CA ILE A 29 -0.68 -8.51 -1.28
C ILE A 29 0.53 -7.74 -0.76
N LEU A 30 0.85 -6.62 -1.39
CA LEU A 30 1.88 -5.73 -0.88
C LEU A 30 1.25 -4.66 0.00
N THR A 31 1.90 -4.36 1.12
CA THR A 31 1.61 -3.15 1.89
C THR A 31 2.90 -2.45 2.31
N SER A 32 2.76 -1.31 2.99
CA SER A 32 3.90 -0.47 3.35
C SER A 32 4.03 -0.27 4.86
N ALA A 33 5.23 0.12 5.29
CA ALA A 33 5.50 0.63 6.63
C ALA A 33 6.40 1.86 6.57
N ASP A 34 6.13 2.82 7.45
CA ASP A 34 6.97 3.99 7.67
C ASP A 34 8.20 3.61 8.49
N LEU A 35 9.38 3.76 7.89
CA LEU A 35 10.66 3.42 8.53
C LEU A 35 11.05 4.42 9.62
N ARG A 36 10.49 5.63 9.61
CA ARG A 36 10.79 6.68 10.59
C ARG A 36 10.41 6.26 12.01
N ARG A 37 9.32 5.48 12.14
CA ARG A 37 8.86 4.92 13.42
C ARG A 37 9.82 3.90 14.02
N ARG A 38 10.59 3.20 13.19
CA ARG A 38 11.50 2.12 13.62
C ARG A 38 12.92 2.60 13.84
N TYR A 39 13.37 3.55 13.02
CA TYR A 39 14.75 4.06 13.01
C TYR A 39 14.75 5.55 13.35
N THR A 40 14.39 5.85 14.59
CA THR A 40 14.40 7.21 15.16
C THR A 40 15.81 7.78 15.14
N GLY A 41 15.97 9.04 14.68
CA GLY A 41 17.27 9.72 14.63
C GLY A 41 18.20 9.32 13.48
N CYS A 42 17.83 8.34 12.65
CA CYS A 42 18.60 7.95 11.46
C CYS A 42 18.32 8.81 10.22
N HIS A 43 17.38 9.75 10.31
CA HIS A 43 17.00 10.64 9.23
C HIS A 43 16.98 12.08 9.76
N GLY A 44 17.37 13.04 8.92
CA GLY A 44 17.16 14.45 9.25
C GLY A 44 15.67 14.70 9.42
N GLU A 45 15.27 15.24 10.57
CA GLU A 45 13.91 15.73 10.77
C GLU A 45 13.59 16.74 9.65
N GLY A 46 12.47 16.55 8.96
CA GLY A 46 12.00 17.47 7.93
C GLY A 46 12.57 17.30 6.52
N LEU A 47 13.35 16.24 6.22
CA LEU A 47 13.76 15.97 4.83
C LEU A 47 12.63 15.29 4.04
N PRO A 48 12.22 15.84 2.87
CA PRO A 48 11.18 15.25 2.02
C PRO A 48 11.76 14.07 1.22
N VAL A 49 12.10 12.99 1.91
CA VAL A 49 12.61 11.75 1.31
C VAL A 49 11.66 10.58 1.59
N ASN A 50 11.59 9.65 0.65
CA ASN A 50 10.82 8.43 0.83
C ASN A 50 11.52 7.52 1.85
N LEU A 51 10.93 7.39 3.04
CA LEU A 51 11.37 6.48 4.10
C LEU A 51 10.26 5.47 4.40
N SER A 52 9.90 4.70 3.38
CA SER A 52 8.96 3.60 3.49
C SER A 52 9.58 2.31 2.97
N VAL A 53 9.05 1.18 3.41
CA VAL A 53 9.35 -0.13 2.85
C VAL A 53 8.04 -0.81 2.44
N ALA A 54 8.07 -1.50 1.30
CA ALA A 54 7.01 -2.42 0.91
C ALA A 54 7.32 -3.85 1.41
N TYR A 55 6.29 -4.56 1.89
CA TYR A 55 6.40 -5.96 2.29
C TYR A 55 5.12 -6.72 1.99
N ASP A 56 5.25 -8.02 1.75
CA ASP A 56 4.12 -8.89 1.51
C ASP A 56 3.39 -9.27 2.81
N VAL A 57 2.06 -9.31 2.71
CA VAL A 57 1.16 -9.98 3.64
C VAL A 57 0.54 -11.16 2.89
N THR A 58 0.88 -12.37 3.31
CA THR A 58 0.38 -13.61 2.71
C THR A 58 -0.64 -14.25 3.63
N LEU A 59 -1.85 -14.47 3.14
CA LEU A 59 -2.93 -15.14 3.87
C LEU A 59 -3.40 -16.36 3.09
N THR A 60 -3.96 -17.32 3.82
CA THR A 60 -4.74 -18.43 3.27
C THR A 60 -6.14 -18.30 3.85
N VAL A 61 -7.13 -18.17 2.97
CA VAL A 61 -8.50 -17.84 3.35
C VAL A 61 -9.43 -18.88 2.73
N GLU A 62 -10.27 -19.47 3.56
CA GLU A 62 -11.29 -20.44 3.16
C GLU A 62 -12.48 -19.74 2.51
N GLU A 63 -13.25 -20.49 1.73
CA GLU A 63 -14.47 -19.96 1.11
C GLU A 63 -15.46 -19.48 2.19
N GLY A 64 -15.98 -18.25 2.02
CA GLY A 64 -16.96 -17.65 2.93
C GLY A 64 -16.39 -17.04 4.21
N ALA A 65 -15.07 -17.02 4.40
CA ALA A 65 -14.45 -16.36 5.54
C ALA A 65 -14.62 -14.83 5.48
N GLY A 66 -14.96 -14.23 6.63
CA GLY A 66 -15.12 -12.79 6.79
C GLY A 66 -13.91 -12.11 7.41
N LEU A 67 -14.04 -10.79 7.63
CA LEU A 67 -12.98 -9.99 8.24
C LEU A 67 -12.60 -10.48 9.64
N GLU A 68 -13.59 -10.87 10.45
CA GLU A 68 -13.39 -11.36 11.81
C GLU A 68 -12.53 -12.63 11.85
N ASP A 69 -12.63 -13.49 10.82
CA ASP A 69 -11.89 -14.74 10.74
C ASP A 69 -10.41 -14.51 10.41
N ILE A 70 -10.09 -13.46 9.65
CA ILE A 70 -8.73 -13.22 9.15
C ILE A 70 -7.97 -12.13 9.92
N ILE A 71 -8.66 -11.26 10.67
CA ILE A 71 -8.04 -10.08 11.28
C ILE A 71 -6.90 -10.45 12.24
N GLY A 72 -7.05 -11.54 13.00
CA GLY A 72 -6.00 -12.04 13.88
C GLY A 72 -4.74 -12.45 13.12
N GLN A 73 -4.88 -13.07 11.95
CA GLN A 73 -3.76 -13.45 11.09
C GLN A 73 -3.07 -12.21 10.51
N VAL A 74 -3.84 -11.25 10.02
CA VAL A 74 -3.33 -9.98 9.49
C VAL A 74 -2.50 -9.27 10.55
N THR A 75 -3.04 -9.08 11.75
CA THR A 75 -2.34 -8.41 12.86
C THR A 75 -1.08 -9.15 13.27
N ALA A 76 -1.10 -10.48 13.35
CA ALA A 76 0.09 -11.26 13.68
C ALA A 76 1.20 -11.08 12.62
N ILE A 77 0.85 -11.09 11.33
CA ILE A 77 1.80 -10.90 10.24
C ILE A 77 2.38 -9.48 10.24
N THR A 78 1.52 -8.46 10.31
CA THR A 78 1.98 -7.06 10.27
C THR A 78 2.82 -6.73 11.51
N ALA A 79 2.44 -7.21 12.69
CA ALA A 79 3.23 -7.05 13.92
C ALA A 79 4.60 -7.72 13.80
N ARG A 80 4.67 -8.97 13.32
CA ARG A 80 5.94 -9.68 13.10
C ARG A 80 6.84 -8.94 12.11
N LYS A 81 6.29 -8.46 10.98
CA LYS A 81 7.05 -7.71 9.97
C LYS A 81 7.61 -6.40 10.54
N LYS A 82 6.82 -5.68 11.34
CA LYS A 82 7.21 -4.41 11.98
C LYS A 82 8.22 -4.57 13.12
N ALA A 83 8.14 -5.66 13.87
CA ALA A 83 9.03 -5.93 15.01
C ALA A 83 10.47 -6.30 14.62
N GLY A 84 10.69 -6.74 13.38
CA GLY A 84 12.03 -7.07 12.88
C GLY A 84 12.88 -5.84 12.53
N ASN A 85 13.66 -5.99 11.46
CA ASN A 85 14.44 -4.92 10.84
C ASN A 85 13.83 -4.57 9.47
N PRO A 86 12.63 -3.95 9.43
CA PRO A 86 11.96 -3.62 8.18
C PRO A 86 12.86 -2.74 7.31
N GLY A 87 12.85 -2.97 6.00
CA GLY A 87 13.61 -2.17 5.03
C GLY A 87 15.09 -2.50 4.90
N LEU A 88 15.76 -3.06 5.91
CA LEU A 88 17.22 -3.26 5.87
C LEU A 88 17.65 -4.18 4.72
N ALA A 89 16.94 -5.29 4.51
CA ALA A 89 17.23 -6.20 3.40
C ALA A 89 17.02 -5.54 2.03
N ALA A 90 15.98 -4.70 1.89
CA ALA A 90 15.71 -3.97 0.66
C ALA A 90 16.80 -2.92 0.38
N ILE A 91 17.26 -2.22 1.42
CA ILE A 91 18.36 -1.25 1.31
C ILE A 91 19.63 -1.94 0.82
N LEU A 92 20.05 -3.04 1.46
CA LEU A 92 21.24 -3.79 1.06
C LEU A 92 21.11 -4.38 -0.36
N PHE A 93 19.90 -4.82 -0.72
CA PHE A 93 19.63 -5.34 -2.06
C PHE A 93 19.80 -4.27 -3.14
N TYR A 94 19.18 -3.10 -2.98
CA TYR A 94 19.31 -2.01 -3.94
C TYR A 94 20.71 -1.39 -3.94
N ASP A 95 21.38 -1.30 -2.79
CA ASP A 95 22.78 -0.86 -2.72
C ASP A 95 23.70 -1.78 -3.53
N GLY A 96 23.50 -3.09 -3.45
CA GLY A 96 24.20 -4.07 -4.28
C GLY A 96 23.98 -3.87 -5.78
N ILE A 97 22.75 -3.58 -6.21
CA ILE A 97 22.45 -3.26 -7.62
C ILE A 97 23.15 -1.96 -8.04
N MET A 98 23.07 -0.93 -7.20
CA MET A 98 23.65 0.38 -7.46
C MET A 98 25.18 0.33 -7.55
N ALA A 99 25.83 -0.51 -6.75
CA ALA A 99 27.28 -0.74 -6.81
C ALA A 99 27.75 -1.28 -8.17
N GLY A 100 26.87 -1.94 -8.93
CA GLY A 100 27.11 -2.39 -10.31
C GLY A 100 26.96 -1.29 -11.38
N GLY A 101 26.59 -0.07 -10.98
CA GLY A 101 26.38 1.06 -11.88
C GLY A 101 25.12 0.96 -12.75
N MET A 102 24.94 1.94 -13.64
CA MET A 102 23.74 2.03 -14.49
C MET A 102 23.44 0.79 -15.36
N PRO A 103 24.43 0.01 -15.87
CA PRO A 103 24.13 -1.23 -16.59
C PRO A 103 23.42 -2.28 -15.72
N ALA A 104 23.86 -2.48 -14.47
CA ALA A 104 23.23 -3.42 -13.54
C ALA A 104 21.81 -2.97 -13.16
N VAL A 105 21.63 -1.66 -12.93
CA VAL A 105 20.31 -1.05 -12.69
C VAL A 105 19.36 -1.32 -13.85
N ARG A 106 19.78 -1.07 -15.10
CA ARG A 106 18.96 -1.32 -16.29
C ARG A 106 18.61 -2.79 -16.43
N ALA A 107 19.59 -3.69 -16.34
CA ALA A 107 19.36 -5.12 -16.45
C ALA A 107 18.35 -5.63 -15.42
N PHE A 108 18.43 -5.15 -14.18
CA PHE A 108 17.47 -5.49 -13.13
C PHE A 108 16.03 -5.05 -13.49
N PHE A 109 15.85 -3.80 -13.93
CA PHE A 109 14.53 -3.29 -14.30
C PHE A 109 13.99 -3.94 -15.57
N ASP A 110 14.84 -4.24 -16.56
CA ASP A 110 14.45 -4.95 -17.80
C ASP A 110 14.02 -6.40 -17.52
N GLU A 111 14.69 -7.10 -16.62
CA GLU A 111 14.29 -8.45 -16.19
C GLU A 111 12.97 -8.41 -15.42
N MET A 112 12.84 -7.48 -14.47
CA MET A 112 11.60 -7.30 -13.71
C MET A 112 10.42 -6.99 -14.64
N ALA A 113 10.65 -6.11 -15.61
CA ALA A 113 9.70 -5.78 -16.66
C ALA A 113 9.25 -7.01 -17.46
N GLY A 114 10.21 -7.77 -17.99
CA GLY A 114 9.93 -8.97 -18.78
C GLY A 114 9.13 -10.03 -18.00
N ARG A 115 9.38 -10.17 -16.69
CA ARG A 115 8.60 -11.08 -15.82
C ARG A 115 7.15 -10.64 -15.66
N TYR A 116 6.88 -9.36 -15.47
CA TYR A 116 5.50 -8.88 -15.34
C TYR A 116 4.74 -9.02 -16.65
N THR A 117 5.36 -8.68 -17.78
CA THR A 117 4.74 -8.84 -19.10
C THR A 117 4.45 -10.31 -19.43
N SER A 118 5.38 -11.22 -19.13
CA SER A 118 5.21 -12.65 -19.46
C SER A 118 4.23 -13.39 -18.54
N SER A 119 4.19 -13.04 -17.25
CA SER A 119 3.34 -13.74 -16.28
C SER A 119 1.93 -13.15 -16.16
N GLY A 120 1.73 -11.89 -16.53
CA GLY A 120 0.48 -11.17 -16.24
C GLY A 120 0.27 -10.89 -14.75
N ASN A 121 1.23 -11.26 -13.88
CA ASN A 121 1.04 -11.29 -12.45
C ASN A 121 1.88 -10.21 -11.76
N LYS A 122 1.21 -9.36 -10.99
CA LYS A 122 1.83 -8.42 -10.06
C LYS A 122 0.99 -8.35 -8.80
N ASN A 123 1.66 -8.29 -7.64
CA ASN A 123 0.96 -8.15 -6.36
C ASN A 123 0.25 -6.78 -6.32
N PRO A 124 -1.07 -6.75 -6.05
CA PRO A 124 -1.78 -5.51 -5.83
C PRO A 124 -1.29 -4.87 -4.53
N VAL A 125 -1.28 -3.54 -4.48
CA VAL A 125 -0.69 -2.78 -3.39
C VAL A 125 -1.77 -2.06 -2.58
N PHE A 126 -1.67 -2.15 -1.26
CA PHE A 126 -2.41 -1.31 -0.33
C PHE A 126 -1.46 -0.43 0.50
N SER A 127 -1.68 0.88 0.53
CA SER A 127 -0.87 1.80 1.34
C SER A 127 -1.74 2.68 2.23
N ASN A 128 -1.53 2.62 3.54
CA ASN A 128 -2.14 3.55 4.48
C ASN A 128 -1.18 4.71 4.76
N LEU A 129 -1.54 5.90 4.31
CA LEU A 129 -0.77 7.15 4.48
C LEU A 129 -0.88 7.71 5.90
N GLY A 130 -1.77 7.17 6.72
CA GLY A 130 -1.96 7.55 8.11
C GLY A 130 -2.97 8.67 8.30
N VAL A 131 -2.87 9.31 9.47
CA VAL A 131 -3.72 10.43 9.87
C VAL A 131 -2.97 11.72 9.58
N PHE A 132 -3.58 12.59 8.80
CA PHE A 132 -3.15 13.97 8.62
C PHE A 132 -3.80 14.81 9.73
N ASP A 133 -3.04 15.16 10.76
CA ASP A 133 -3.52 16.01 11.85
C ASP A 133 -3.27 17.49 11.50
N PRO A 134 -4.31 18.32 11.33
CA PRO A 134 -4.16 19.77 11.17
C PRO A 134 -3.23 20.40 12.21
N GLY A 135 -3.25 19.91 13.46
CA GLY A 135 -2.45 20.45 14.56
C GLY A 135 -0.94 20.35 14.32
N ASP A 136 -0.50 19.48 13.40
CA ASP A 136 0.92 19.31 13.07
C ASP A 136 1.46 20.45 12.19
N TYR A 137 0.61 21.17 11.44
CA TYR A 137 1.07 22.12 10.42
C TYR A 137 0.12 23.31 10.14
N LEU A 138 -1.01 23.45 10.83
CA LEU A 138 -2.00 24.52 10.65
C LEU A 138 -2.28 25.29 11.96
N PRO A 139 -2.78 26.54 11.84
CA PRO A 139 -2.91 27.32 10.60
C PRO A 139 -1.56 27.86 10.11
N VAL A 140 -1.46 28.15 8.82
CA VAL A 140 -0.31 28.87 8.24
C VAL A 140 -0.66 30.33 7.96
N PRO A 141 0.29 31.28 8.09
CA PRO A 141 0.01 32.70 7.82
C PRO A 141 -0.23 32.94 6.32
N GLY A 142 -1.38 33.52 5.99
CA GLY A 142 -1.71 34.02 4.66
C GLY A 142 -0.99 35.33 4.33
N LYS A 143 -0.96 35.67 3.04
CA LYS A 143 -0.30 36.90 2.55
C LYS A 143 -0.86 38.20 3.15
N ASP A 144 -2.11 38.19 3.57
CA ASP A 144 -2.84 39.32 4.16
C ASP A 144 -2.92 39.22 5.70
N GLY A 145 -2.19 38.30 6.32
CA GLY A 145 -2.23 38.05 7.76
C GLY A 145 -3.43 37.22 8.23
N ARG A 146 -4.32 36.78 7.34
CA ARG A 146 -5.38 35.83 7.68
C ARG A 146 -4.79 34.43 7.83
N ALA A 147 -5.28 33.67 8.80
CA ALA A 147 -4.94 32.26 8.95
C ALA A 147 -5.48 31.46 7.74
N LEU A 148 -4.60 30.72 7.07
CA LEU A 148 -4.97 29.72 6.09
C LEU A 148 -5.09 28.36 6.78
N ASP A 149 -6.15 27.64 6.43
CA ASP A 149 -6.47 26.32 6.95
C ASP A 149 -6.74 25.36 5.77
N LEU A 150 -6.78 24.07 6.03
CA LEU A 150 -7.09 23.03 5.06
C LEU A 150 -8.55 22.60 5.22
N LEU A 151 -9.28 22.64 4.12
CA LEU A 151 -10.67 22.16 4.08
C LEU A 151 -10.75 20.66 3.77
N ASP A 152 -9.79 20.16 2.98
CA ASP A 152 -9.76 18.78 2.51
C ASP A 152 -8.32 18.39 2.12
N ILE A 153 -8.05 17.08 2.11
CA ILE A 153 -6.81 16.49 1.62
C ILE A 153 -7.16 15.38 0.63
N GLN A 154 -6.76 15.58 -0.62
CA GLN A 154 -6.93 14.58 -1.68
C GLN A 154 -5.58 14.05 -2.11
N TYR A 155 -5.43 12.73 -2.04
CA TYR A 155 -4.25 12.04 -2.53
C TYR A 155 -4.56 11.38 -3.86
N LEU A 156 -3.78 11.73 -4.88
CA LEU A 156 -3.80 11.06 -6.18
C LEU A 156 -2.73 9.97 -6.18
N PRO A 157 -3.11 8.69 -6.11
CA PRO A 157 -2.14 7.61 -6.08
C PRO A 157 -1.38 7.54 -7.42
N CYS A 158 -0.07 7.31 -7.33
CA CYS A 158 0.75 7.11 -8.53
C CYS A 158 0.50 5.69 -9.06
N VAL A 159 0.14 5.57 -10.34
CA VAL A 159 0.07 4.28 -11.03
C VAL A 159 1.50 3.75 -11.19
N CYS A 160 1.79 2.63 -10.54
CA CYS A 160 3.06 1.92 -10.74
C CYS A 160 3.09 1.24 -12.11
N TRP A 161 4.30 0.86 -12.56
CA TRP A 161 4.52 0.17 -13.84
C TRP A 161 3.50 -0.97 -14.10
N PRO A 162 2.87 -1.02 -15.28
CA PRO A 162 1.92 -2.05 -15.68
C PRO A 162 2.41 -3.48 -15.39
N TYR A 163 1.58 -4.39 -14.87
CA TYR A 163 0.17 -4.27 -14.48
C TYR A 163 0.03 -3.74 -13.05
N GLY A 164 -0.35 -2.47 -12.86
CA GLY A 164 -0.36 -1.81 -11.56
C GLY A 164 -1.75 -1.58 -11.00
N PHE A 165 -1.99 -2.01 -9.76
CA PHE A 165 -3.16 -1.64 -8.95
C PHE A 165 -2.72 -1.19 -7.56
N LEU A 166 -3.11 0.01 -7.16
CA LEU A 166 -2.80 0.60 -5.85
C LEU A 166 -4.07 1.17 -5.23
N MET A 167 -4.43 0.68 -4.03
CA MET A 167 -5.38 1.35 -3.15
C MET A 167 -4.62 2.09 -2.05
N ALA A 168 -4.85 3.39 -1.92
CA ALA A 168 -4.33 4.21 -0.84
C ALA A 168 -5.45 4.61 0.12
N ALA A 169 -5.13 4.70 1.41
CA ALA A 169 -6.03 5.21 2.43
C ALA A 169 -5.37 6.35 3.21
N SER A 170 -6.13 7.38 3.56
CA SER A 170 -5.71 8.44 4.47
C SER A 170 -6.86 8.89 5.35
N THR A 171 -6.54 9.47 6.50
CA THR A 171 -7.55 10.04 7.40
C THR A 171 -7.28 11.52 7.62
N PHE A 172 -8.29 12.37 7.43
CA PHE A 172 -8.23 13.80 7.70
C PHE A 172 -9.53 14.25 8.36
N CYS A 173 -9.45 14.98 9.48
CA CYS A 173 -10.62 15.48 10.23
C CYS A 173 -11.69 14.41 10.50
N GLY A 174 -11.25 13.21 10.92
CA GLY A 174 -12.13 12.07 11.22
C GLY A 174 -12.75 11.38 10.00
N ARG A 175 -12.40 11.78 8.78
CA ARG A 175 -12.86 11.14 7.54
C ARG A 175 -11.78 10.25 6.96
N LEU A 176 -12.11 8.98 6.73
CA LEU A 176 -11.27 8.05 5.98
C LEU A 176 -11.58 8.23 4.49
N THR A 177 -10.54 8.54 3.70
CA THR A 177 -10.62 8.60 2.25
C THR A 177 -9.82 7.43 1.68
N VAL A 178 -10.45 6.67 0.78
CA VAL A 178 -9.80 5.61 0.00
C VAL A 178 -9.74 6.07 -1.45
N THR A 179 -8.55 5.98 -2.05
CA THR A 179 -8.33 6.29 -3.48
C THR A 179 -7.65 5.12 -4.16
N THR A 180 -7.95 4.89 -5.44
CA THR A 180 -7.30 3.85 -6.22
C THR A 180 -6.68 4.41 -7.49
N ALA A 181 -5.54 3.84 -7.87
CA ALA A 181 -4.86 4.06 -9.15
C ALA A 181 -4.71 2.71 -9.85
N TYR A 182 -5.16 2.67 -11.09
CA TYR A 182 -5.04 1.50 -11.95
C TYR A 182 -4.86 1.94 -13.40
N GLU A 183 -4.37 1.02 -14.22
CA GLU A 183 -4.29 1.18 -15.66
C GLU A 183 -5.52 0.55 -16.33
N GLU A 184 -6.12 1.26 -17.28
CA GLU A 184 -7.15 0.68 -18.15
C GLU A 184 -6.55 -0.34 -19.13
N GLY A 185 -7.23 -1.45 -19.33
CA GLY A 185 -6.79 -2.57 -20.17
C GLY A 185 -6.70 -3.85 -19.34
N PRO A 186 -5.74 -3.98 -18.42
CA PRO A 186 -5.68 -5.07 -17.46
C PRO A 186 -6.85 -5.06 -16.47
N TYR A 187 -7.36 -3.85 -16.17
CA TYR A 187 -8.50 -3.62 -15.30
C TYR A 187 -9.57 -2.80 -16.03
N SER A 188 -10.84 -3.09 -15.75
CA SER A 188 -11.97 -2.28 -16.20
C SER A 188 -12.49 -1.42 -15.05
N THR A 189 -13.03 -0.24 -15.35
CA THR A 189 -13.64 0.64 -14.33
C THR A 189 -14.72 -0.08 -13.54
N ALA A 190 -15.60 -0.83 -14.20
CA ALA A 190 -16.64 -1.61 -13.54
C ALA A 190 -16.09 -2.66 -12.56
N THR A 191 -14.98 -3.33 -12.92
CA THR A 191 -14.28 -4.26 -12.02
C THR A 191 -13.75 -3.54 -10.78
N VAL A 192 -13.13 -2.36 -10.98
CA VAL A 192 -12.56 -1.58 -9.87
C VAL A 192 -13.65 -1.00 -8.97
N GLU A 193 -14.76 -0.54 -9.53
CA GLU A 193 -15.92 -0.07 -8.76
C GLU A 193 -16.55 -1.20 -7.95
N ARG A 194 -16.71 -2.40 -8.54
CA ARG A 194 -17.13 -3.60 -7.80
C ARG A 194 -16.18 -3.91 -6.65
N PHE A 195 -14.87 -3.89 -6.91
CA PHE A 195 -13.87 -4.09 -5.88
C PHE A 195 -14.00 -3.10 -4.73
N LEU A 196 -14.14 -1.80 -5.02
CA LEU A 196 -14.33 -0.78 -3.99
C LEU A 196 -15.63 -0.98 -3.20
N GLY A 197 -16.71 -1.40 -3.86
CA GLY A 197 -17.95 -1.78 -3.18
C GLY A 197 -17.78 -2.99 -2.25
N CYS A 198 -16.99 -3.99 -2.65
CA CYS A 198 -16.62 -5.10 -1.77
C CYS A 198 -15.79 -4.62 -0.57
N VAL A 199 -14.79 -3.75 -0.79
CA VAL A 199 -13.99 -3.19 0.32
C VAL A 199 -14.90 -2.50 1.33
N ASP A 200 -15.80 -1.62 0.87
CA ASP A 200 -16.76 -0.92 1.73
C ASP A 200 -17.64 -1.90 2.51
N GLY A 201 -18.14 -2.95 1.86
CA GLY A 201 -18.96 -3.98 2.51
C GLY A 201 -18.25 -4.80 3.59
N TYR A 202 -16.90 -4.83 3.59
CA TYR A 202 -16.10 -5.49 4.63
C TYR A 202 -15.71 -4.56 5.79
N LEU A 203 -15.91 -3.24 5.65
CA LEU A 203 -15.61 -2.29 6.72
C LEU A 203 -16.76 -2.24 7.76
N PRO A 204 -16.44 -2.06 9.05
CA PRO A 204 -17.42 -2.00 10.13
C PRO A 204 -18.21 -0.69 10.21
#